data_AF-A0A8J8DRH3-F1
#
_entry.id   AF-A0A8J8DRH3-F1
#
_cell.length_a   1.000
_cell.length_b   1.000
_cell.length_c   1.000
_cell.angle_alpha   90.00
_cell.angle_beta   90.00
_cell.angle_gamma   90.00
#
_symmetry.space_group_name_H-M   'P 1'
#
loop_
_entity.id
_entity.type
_entity.pdbx_description
1 polymer ?
#
loop_
_entity_poly.entity_id
_entity_poly.type
_entity_poly.pdbx_seq_one_letter_code
_entity_poly.pdbx_strand_id
1 'polypeptide(L)'
;MSKDTSKIKLIAGLLILLILLSFSAWYFTTRTKGETKEPLPTLTTSTPSPTTTTAPPQTSIETTSPSTTTTTTAIETTTSLPKSTCPSIWRYIFKEALKCGLSSNELTKISYLAIELKGQTVQESAWNILEWLQNNIEYDHHKASLPAPIIQISENGTIIGVTGGEGTEIQTPYETIKKGKGICTDYTILTLALLLEMGYSPVYAFEINFENSSTKHTTAAIQINDAYFLLDQNLPPMDLGTYYNKWAVYREEKLLISNATVYEIQKSGENLTIKVIGIILAEDFKNRNYDFTSANLAVMANDLMELFLENYPNLSRDFYISDIDKKVHLPYGYANRSTWKLELPNFIDYYTPTFHTEFVKYFYRRFTENPEVVKDLSKFNRLWIRVERDQNTLRIVLNLAERVEN
;
A
#
# COMPACT_ATOMS: atom_id res chain seq x y z
N MET A 1 -36.51 23.65 -29.36
CA MET A 1 -35.33 22.78 -29.54
C MET A 1 -34.98 22.16 -28.19
N SER A 2 -35.50 20.96 -27.92
CA SER A 2 -35.18 20.20 -26.71
C SER A 2 -33.81 19.56 -26.89
N LYS A 3 -32.81 20.02 -26.12
CA LYS A 3 -31.48 19.38 -26.12
C LYS A 3 -31.60 18.09 -25.32
N ASP A 4 -31.39 16.98 -26.02
CA ASP A 4 -31.44 15.62 -25.50
C ASP A 4 -30.32 15.39 -24.47
N THR A 5 -30.62 15.72 -23.20
CA THR A 5 -29.73 15.55 -22.04
C THR A 5 -29.54 14.09 -21.65
N SER A 6 -30.26 13.15 -22.28
CA SER A 6 -30.14 11.72 -21.97
C SER A 6 -28.79 11.14 -22.42
N LYS A 7 -28.28 11.59 -23.57
CA LYS A 7 -26.98 11.12 -24.11
C LYS A 7 -25.78 11.62 -23.30
N ILE A 8 -25.86 12.84 -22.75
CA ILE A 8 -24.78 13.40 -21.91
C ILE A 8 -24.72 12.68 -20.55
N LYS A 9 -25.88 12.33 -19.97
CA LYS A 9 -25.93 11.54 -18.73
C LYS A 9 -25.47 10.09 -18.94
N LEU A 10 -25.74 9.49 -20.10
CA LEU A 10 -25.27 8.15 -20.43
C LEU A 10 -23.76 8.09 -20.64
N ILE A 11 -23.16 9.11 -21.30
CA ILE A 11 -21.71 9.20 -21.52
C ILE A 11 -20.97 9.51 -20.21
N ALA A 12 -21.49 10.40 -19.37
CA ALA A 12 -20.93 10.66 -18.04
C ALA A 12 -21.03 9.43 -17.13
N GLY A 13 -22.14 8.69 -17.18
CA GLY A 13 -22.31 7.43 -16.44
C GLY A 13 -21.37 6.32 -16.91
N LEU A 14 -21.09 6.20 -18.22
CA LEU A 14 -20.14 5.23 -18.75
C LEU A 14 -18.68 5.59 -18.41
N LEU A 15 -18.32 6.87 -18.41
CA LEU A 15 -16.98 7.32 -18.04
C LEU A 15 -16.72 7.10 -16.54
N ILE A 16 -17.72 7.32 -15.68
CA ILE A 16 -17.63 7.08 -14.23
C ILE A 16 -17.53 5.59 -13.93
N LEU A 17 -18.23 4.72 -14.69
CA LEU A 17 -18.10 3.26 -14.56
C LEU A 17 -16.71 2.75 -15.01
N LEU A 18 -16.13 3.33 -16.06
CA LEU A 18 -14.77 3.01 -16.54
C LEU A 18 -13.66 3.50 -15.59
N ILE A 19 -13.87 4.60 -14.86
CA ILE A 19 -12.92 5.14 -13.89
C ILE A 19 -13.05 4.46 -12.52
N LEU A 20 -14.25 4.06 -12.10
CA LEU A 20 -14.44 3.17 -10.94
C LEU A 20 -13.77 1.81 -11.17
N LEU A 21 -13.71 1.34 -12.42
CA LEU A 21 -12.97 0.16 -12.82
C LEU A 21 -11.45 0.40 -12.95
N SER A 22 -10.95 1.64 -12.97
CA SER A 22 -9.51 1.92 -13.15
C SER A 22 -8.73 2.07 -11.83
N PHE A 23 -9.40 2.29 -10.70
CA PHE A 23 -8.75 2.41 -9.38
C PHE A 23 -8.98 1.23 -8.43
N SER A 24 -9.96 0.36 -8.68
CA SER A 24 -9.87 -1.03 -8.23
C SER A 24 -8.94 -1.73 -9.21
N ALA A 25 -7.66 -1.86 -8.88
CA ALA A 25 -6.74 -2.67 -9.68
C ALA A 25 -7.45 -3.97 -10.10
N TRP A 26 -7.61 -4.15 -11.41
CA TRP A 26 -8.26 -5.30 -12.02
C TRP A 26 -7.45 -6.55 -11.69
N TYR A 27 -7.72 -7.11 -10.53
CA TYR A 27 -7.17 -8.37 -10.09
C TYR A 27 -8.10 -9.47 -10.59
N PHE A 28 -7.65 -10.22 -11.60
CA PHE A 28 -8.39 -11.39 -12.07
C PHE A 28 -7.83 -12.64 -11.41
N THR A 29 -8.62 -13.27 -10.55
CA THR A 29 -8.39 -14.65 -10.15
C THR A 29 -8.97 -15.57 -11.22
N THR A 30 -8.10 -16.16 -12.06
CA THR A 30 -8.54 -17.07 -13.13
C THR A 30 -8.27 -18.52 -12.75
N ARG A 31 -9.16 -19.43 -13.18
CA ARG A 31 -9.06 -20.88 -12.96
C ARG A 31 -8.85 -21.62 -14.27
N THR A 32 -7.93 -22.57 -14.29
CA THR A 32 -7.84 -23.58 -15.36
C THR A 32 -7.95 -25.00 -14.77
N LYS A 33 -8.78 -25.84 -15.39
CA LYS A 33 -8.93 -27.28 -15.08
C LYS A 33 -8.48 -28.13 -16.25
N GLY A 34 -7.91 -29.30 -15.96
CA GLY A 34 -7.64 -30.32 -16.97
C GLY A 34 -7.59 -31.72 -16.38
N GLU A 35 -8.15 -32.70 -17.09
CA GLU A 35 -8.27 -34.11 -16.67
C GLU A 35 -7.58 -35.10 -17.64
N THR A 36 -6.80 -34.59 -18.60
CA THR A 36 -6.19 -35.40 -19.65
C THR A 36 -4.98 -36.19 -19.15
N LYS A 37 -5.23 -37.45 -18.78
CA LYS A 37 -4.23 -38.46 -18.39
C LYS A 37 -3.40 -38.91 -19.60
N GLU A 38 -2.10 -39.10 -19.40
CA GLU A 38 -1.19 -39.68 -20.40
C GLU A 38 -1.27 -41.23 -20.34
N PRO A 39 -1.25 -41.95 -21.48
CA PRO A 39 -1.11 -43.40 -21.47
C PRO A 39 0.30 -43.83 -21.03
N LEU A 40 0.35 -44.95 -20.31
CA LEU A 40 1.52 -45.47 -19.60
C LEU A 40 2.75 -45.71 -20.52
N PRO A 41 3.94 -45.13 -20.24
CA PRO A 41 5.16 -45.50 -20.94
C PRO A 41 5.80 -46.76 -20.34
N THR A 42 6.18 -47.69 -21.21
CA THR A 42 6.88 -48.94 -20.89
C THR A 42 8.32 -48.65 -20.42
N LEU A 43 8.70 -49.19 -19.26
CA LEU A 43 10.06 -49.07 -18.70
C LEU A 43 11.12 -49.69 -19.62
N THR A 44 12.21 -48.95 -19.86
CA THR A 44 13.53 -49.52 -20.10
C THR A 44 14.59 -48.82 -19.24
N THR A 45 15.23 -49.64 -18.41
CA THR A 45 16.35 -49.34 -17.52
C THR A 45 17.65 -49.07 -18.29
N SER A 46 18.39 -48.02 -17.90
CA SER A 46 19.86 -48.09 -17.82
C SER A 46 20.47 -46.98 -16.94
N THR A 47 21.47 -47.38 -16.15
CA THR A 47 22.47 -46.60 -15.38
C THR A 47 23.65 -47.60 -15.20
N PRO A 48 24.95 -47.23 -14.98
CA PRO A 48 25.40 -45.99 -14.35
C PRO A 48 26.79 -45.37 -14.73
N SER A 49 27.01 -44.15 -14.17
CA SER A 49 28.24 -43.58 -13.53
C SER A 49 29.51 -43.23 -14.34
N PRO A 50 30.54 -42.54 -13.74
CA PRO A 50 30.55 -41.26 -13.01
C PRO A 50 31.78 -40.35 -13.37
N THR A 51 31.77 -39.02 -13.12
CA THR A 51 33.05 -38.26 -13.02
C THR A 51 33.03 -37.02 -12.09
N THR A 52 33.95 -37.09 -11.14
CA THR A 52 34.76 -36.16 -10.31
C THR A 52 34.72 -34.61 -10.44
N THR A 53 34.52 -33.96 -9.28
CA THR A 53 35.23 -32.87 -8.57
C THR A 53 36.16 -31.88 -9.30
N THR A 54 35.97 -30.55 -9.12
CA THR A 54 36.98 -29.58 -8.60
C THR A 54 36.37 -28.20 -8.20
N ALA A 55 36.90 -27.61 -7.13
CA ALA A 55 36.76 -26.20 -6.65
C ALA A 55 38.16 -25.76 -6.15
N PRO A 56 38.47 -24.52 -5.70
CA PRO A 56 37.88 -23.16 -5.84
C PRO A 56 39.00 -22.13 -6.30
N PRO A 57 39.00 -20.77 -6.07
CA PRO A 57 38.94 -20.09 -4.76
C PRO A 57 38.12 -18.77 -4.67
N GLN A 58 37.86 -18.38 -3.41
CA GLN A 58 37.32 -17.11 -2.94
C GLN A 58 38.34 -15.97 -3.04
N THR A 59 37.86 -14.75 -3.29
CA THR A 59 38.57 -13.52 -2.92
C THR A 59 37.59 -12.53 -2.31
N SER A 60 37.82 -12.22 -1.04
CA SER A 60 37.21 -11.16 -0.25
C SER A 60 37.87 -9.81 -0.55
N ILE A 61 37.08 -8.76 -0.78
CA ILE A 61 37.55 -7.37 -0.61
C ILE A 61 36.49 -6.60 0.17
N GLU A 62 36.87 -6.27 1.38
CA GLU A 62 36.24 -5.35 2.31
C GLU A 62 36.82 -3.96 2.01
N THR A 63 35.99 -2.93 1.80
CA THR A 63 36.46 -1.55 1.92
C THR A 63 35.34 -0.63 2.38
N THR A 64 35.56 -0.09 3.57
CA THR A 64 34.81 0.87 4.36
C THR A 64 35.03 2.32 3.91
N SER A 65 34.04 3.17 4.24
CA SER A 65 34.09 4.62 4.62
C SER A 65 33.42 5.58 3.62
N PRO A 66 33.03 6.80 4.05
CA PRO A 66 32.19 7.15 5.20
C PRO A 66 31.01 8.08 4.77
N SER A 67 29.90 8.04 5.49
CA SER A 67 28.77 8.96 5.27
C SER A 67 28.88 10.15 6.22
N THR A 68 29.02 11.36 5.65
CA THR A 68 29.11 12.63 6.39
C THR A 68 27.71 13.16 6.66
N THR A 69 27.27 13.10 7.92
CA THR A 69 26.00 13.67 8.37
C THR A 69 26.20 15.14 8.75
N THR A 70 25.56 16.05 8.01
CA THR A 70 25.53 17.48 8.34
C THR A 70 24.34 17.75 9.25
N THR A 71 24.60 17.88 10.55
CA THR A 71 23.64 18.30 11.57
C THR A 71 23.26 19.76 11.35
N THR A 72 22.00 20.02 10.99
CA THR A 72 21.43 21.38 10.97
C THR A 72 20.57 21.57 12.21
N THR A 73 20.95 22.55 13.03
CA THR A 73 20.37 22.90 14.32
C THR A 73 18.89 23.30 14.20
N ALA A 74 17.99 22.50 14.78
CA ALA A 74 16.59 22.85 14.95
C ALA A 74 16.45 23.94 16.04
N ILE A 75 15.82 25.05 15.69
CA ILE A 75 15.43 26.09 16.66
C ILE A 75 14.14 25.62 17.33
N GLU A 76 14.26 25.12 18.57
CA GLU A 76 13.10 24.81 19.40
C GLU A 76 12.48 26.08 19.96
N THR A 77 11.27 26.39 19.52
CA THR A 77 10.39 27.32 20.24
C THR A 77 9.32 26.50 20.93
N THR A 78 9.55 26.23 22.22
CA THR A 78 8.60 25.51 23.07
C THR A 78 7.66 26.52 23.71
N THR A 79 6.51 26.76 23.08
CA THR A 79 5.42 27.52 23.69
C THR A 79 4.37 26.54 24.19
N SER A 80 4.36 26.28 25.50
CA SER A 80 3.26 25.59 26.17
C SER A 80 2.05 26.52 26.22
N LEU A 81 1.03 26.25 25.39
CA LEU A 81 -0.25 26.96 25.43
C LEU A 81 -1.29 26.14 26.22
N PRO A 82 -2.21 26.81 26.95
CA PRO A 82 -3.22 26.16 27.78
C PRO A 82 -4.28 25.45 26.92
N LYS A 83 -5.01 24.51 27.56
CA LYS A 83 -6.18 23.76 27.09
C LYS A 83 -6.79 24.35 25.80
N SER A 84 -6.43 23.75 24.66
CA SER A 84 -6.50 24.43 23.36
C SER A 84 -7.93 24.70 22.89
N THR A 85 -8.38 25.95 22.97
CA THR A 85 -9.45 26.42 22.10
C THR A 85 -8.92 26.51 20.68
N CYS A 86 -9.44 25.66 19.81
CA CYS A 86 -9.14 25.67 18.39
C CYS A 86 -9.57 26.99 17.74
N PRO A 87 -8.68 27.70 17.02
CA PRO A 87 -9.05 28.93 16.32
C PRO A 87 -10.19 28.67 15.34
N SER A 88 -11.16 29.58 15.19
CA SER A 88 -12.33 29.37 14.30
C SER A 88 -11.96 28.98 12.85
N ILE A 89 -10.78 29.40 12.39
CA ILE A 89 -10.24 29.16 11.05
C ILE A 89 -9.47 27.84 10.89
N TRP A 90 -9.33 27.04 11.95
CA TRP A 90 -8.45 25.87 11.97
C TRP A 90 -8.73 24.88 10.83
N ARG A 91 -10.00 24.79 10.41
CA ARG A 91 -10.46 23.88 9.36
C ARG A 91 -9.99 24.25 7.95
N TYR A 92 -9.30 25.37 7.76
CA TYR A 92 -8.83 25.81 6.44
C TYR A 92 -7.30 25.83 6.33
N ILE A 93 -6.59 25.65 7.45
CA ILE A 93 -5.12 25.74 7.50
C ILE A 93 -4.60 24.41 8.00
N PHE A 94 -3.90 23.68 7.13
CA PHE A 94 -3.50 22.29 7.40
C PHE A 94 -2.75 22.13 8.73
N LYS A 95 -1.78 23.02 9.03
CA LYS A 95 -1.04 22.99 10.30
C LYS A 95 -1.94 23.17 11.54
N GLU A 96 -2.92 24.06 11.48
CA GLU A 96 -3.89 24.25 12.57
C GLU A 96 -4.86 23.06 12.66
N ALA A 97 -5.23 22.47 11.52
CA ALA A 97 -6.03 21.27 11.47
C ALA A 97 -5.34 20.04 12.05
N LEU A 98 -4.02 19.90 11.89
CA LEU A 98 -3.26 18.88 12.60
C LEU A 98 -3.37 19.06 14.12
N LYS A 99 -3.27 20.30 14.63
CA LYS A 99 -3.38 20.57 16.07
C LYS A 99 -4.77 20.26 16.60
N CYS A 100 -5.81 20.64 15.87
CA CYS A 100 -7.20 20.55 16.32
C CYS A 100 -7.83 19.18 16.07
N GLY A 101 -7.66 18.65 14.86
CA GLY A 101 -8.17 17.35 14.45
C GLY A 101 -7.51 16.16 15.14
N LEU A 102 -6.31 16.34 15.71
CA LEU A 102 -5.60 15.29 16.45
C LEU A 102 -5.71 15.47 17.97
N SER A 103 -6.47 16.44 18.46
CA SER A 103 -6.63 16.64 19.91
C SER A 103 -7.19 15.39 20.61
N SER A 104 -6.87 15.20 21.89
CA SER A 104 -7.32 14.02 22.68
C SER A 104 -8.83 13.79 22.62
N ASN A 105 -9.63 14.87 22.54
CA ASN A 105 -11.08 14.77 22.38
C ASN A 105 -11.50 14.20 21.00
N GLU A 106 -10.76 14.50 19.93
CA GLU A 106 -11.03 13.91 18.62
C GLU A 106 -10.52 12.47 18.51
N LEU A 107 -9.36 12.16 19.11
CA LEU A 107 -8.82 10.80 19.11
C LEU A 107 -9.74 9.81 19.83
N THR A 108 -10.24 10.18 21.02
CA THR A 108 -11.12 9.31 21.81
C THR A 108 -12.42 8.95 21.09
N LYS A 109 -12.95 9.82 20.22
CA LYS A 109 -14.14 9.54 19.40
C LYS A 109 -13.96 8.41 18.38
N ILE A 110 -12.72 8.13 17.99
CA ILE A 110 -12.38 7.10 16.99
C ILE A 110 -11.64 5.90 17.60
N SER A 111 -11.49 5.88 18.93
CA SER A 111 -10.77 4.82 19.66
C SER A 111 -11.27 3.42 19.34
N TYR A 112 -12.58 3.24 19.16
CA TYR A 112 -13.17 1.95 18.77
C TYR A 112 -12.56 1.41 17.46
N LEU A 113 -12.41 2.26 16.45
CA LEU A 113 -11.85 1.89 15.16
C LEU A 113 -10.34 1.72 15.25
N ALA A 114 -9.66 2.56 16.04
CA ALA A 114 -8.23 2.40 16.31
C ALA A 114 -7.93 1.04 16.96
N ILE A 115 -8.76 0.57 17.90
CA ILE A 115 -8.64 -0.75 18.53
C ILE A 115 -8.86 -1.86 17.51
N GLU A 116 -9.90 -1.74 16.68
CA GLU A 116 -10.24 -2.73 15.65
C GLU A 116 -9.12 -2.92 14.63
N LEU A 117 -8.50 -1.82 14.18
CA LEU A 117 -7.49 -1.84 13.12
C LEU A 117 -6.06 -2.09 13.61
N LYS A 118 -5.81 -2.02 14.93
CA LYS A 118 -4.46 -2.13 15.49
C LYS A 118 -3.89 -3.55 15.28
N GLY A 119 -2.83 -3.62 14.49
CA GLY A 119 -2.00 -4.81 14.34
C GLY A 119 -0.98 -4.98 15.48
N GLN A 120 -0.24 -6.09 15.42
CA GLN A 120 0.86 -6.38 16.34
C GLN A 120 2.08 -5.46 16.09
N THR A 121 2.23 -4.98 14.85
CA THR A 121 3.31 -4.09 14.43
C THR A 121 2.76 -2.81 13.81
N VAL A 122 3.60 -1.78 13.68
CA VAL A 122 3.21 -0.55 12.98
C VAL A 122 2.95 -0.81 11.49
N GLN A 123 3.66 -1.75 10.89
CA GLN A 123 3.47 -2.19 9.51
C GLN A 123 2.06 -2.76 9.30
N GLU A 124 1.67 -3.70 10.16
CA GLU A 124 0.34 -4.33 10.09
C GLU A 124 -0.76 -3.30 10.36
N SER A 125 -0.60 -2.43 11.35
CA SER A 125 -1.55 -1.33 11.61
C SER A 125 -1.68 -0.38 10.42
N ALA A 126 -0.57 0.03 9.80
CA ALA A 126 -0.58 0.91 8.63
C ALA A 126 -1.27 0.24 7.44
N TRP A 127 -1.03 -1.06 7.24
CA TRP A 127 -1.70 -1.84 6.21
C TRP A 127 -3.22 -1.92 6.46
N ASN A 128 -3.62 -2.28 7.68
CA ASN A 128 -5.03 -2.37 8.08
C ASN A 128 -5.76 -1.04 7.91
N ILE A 129 -5.12 0.08 8.28
CA ILE A 129 -5.69 1.43 8.08
C ILE A 129 -5.93 1.68 6.59
N LEU A 130 -4.94 1.48 5.73
CA LEU A 130 -5.08 1.75 4.30
C LEU A 130 -6.11 0.85 3.64
N GLU A 131 -6.16 -0.43 4.02
CA GLU A 131 -7.18 -1.36 3.53
C GLU A 131 -8.59 -0.92 3.95
N TRP A 132 -8.75 -0.54 5.22
CA TRP A 132 -10.02 -0.05 5.71
C TRP A 132 -10.44 1.24 5.00
N LEU A 133 -9.53 2.20 4.84
CA LEU A 133 -9.80 3.46 4.13
C LEU A 133 -10.24 3.22 2.69
N GLN A 134 -9.51 2.38 1.96
CA GLN A 134 -9.83 2.03 0.57
C GLN A 134 -11.23 1.42 0.41
N ASN A 135 -11.69 0.66 1.40
CA ASN A 135 -12.97 -0.04 1.34
C ASN A 135 -14.16 0.76 1.92
N ASN A 136 -13.90 1.76 2.76
CA ASN A 136 -14.95 2.43 3.54
C ASN A 136 -15.06 3.94 3.30
N ILE A 137 -14.04 4.58 2.74
CA ILE A 137 -14.03 6.03 2.51
C ILE A 137 -13.86 6.31 1.02
N GLU A 138 -14.84 6.99 0.42
CA GLU A 138 -14.79 7.44 -0.96
C GLU A 138 -14.06 8.79 -1.10
N TYR A 139 -13.40 9.00 -2.23
CA TYR A 139 -12.81 10.30 -2.52
C TYR A 139 -13.90 11.33 -2.90
N ASP A 140 -13.99 12.42 -2.14
CA ASP A 140 -14.98 13.47 -2.37
C ASP A 140 -14.52 14.42 -3.51
N HIS A 141 -14.72 13.97 -4.75
CA HIS A 141 -14.40 14.73 -5.95
C HIS A 141 -15.11 16.09 -6.03
N HIS A 142 -16.34 16.18 -5.49
CA HIS A 142 -17.08 17.44 -5.46
C HIS A 142 -16.34 18.44 -4.56
N LYS A 143 -16.04 18.06 -3.31
CA LYS A 143 -15.26 18.89 -2.38
C LYS A 143 -13.90 19.28 -2.98
N ALA A 144 -13.20 18.35 -3.63
CA ALA A 144 -11.90 18.62 -4.26
C ALA A 144 -11.98 19.61 -5.43
N SER A 145 -13.13 19.73 -6.09
CA SER A 145 -13.33 20.64 -7.22
C SER A 145 -13.72 22.07 -6.81
N LEU A 146 -14.05 22.29 -5.53
CA LEU A 146 -14.43 23.61 -5.03
C LEU A 146 -13.22 24.57 -4.99
N PRO A 147 -13.44 25.88 -5.18
CA PRO A 147 -12.38 26.88 -5.07
C PRO A 147 -11.72 26.85 -3.69
N ALA A 148 -10.39 26.95 -3.66
CA ALA A 148 -9.64 27.02 -2.42
C ALA A 148 -10.05 28.26 -1.59
N PRO A 149 -10.06 28.14 -0.25
CA PRO A 149 -10.32 29.27 0.64
C PRO A 149 -9.25 30.35 0.49
N ILE A 150 -9.64 31.63 0.61
CA ILE A 150 -8.72 32.76 0.61
C ILE A 150 -8.34 33.05 2.05
N ILE A 151 -7.08 32.82 2.40
CA ILE A 151 -6.52 33.13 3.72
C ILE A 151 -6.08 34.60 3.74
N GLN A 152 -6.69 35.38 4.63
CA GLN A 152 -6.36 36.80 4.81
C GLN A 152 -5.26 36.93 5.86
N ILE A 153 -4.16 37.56 5.46
CA ILE A 153 -2.96 37.72 6.30
C ILE A 153 -2.73 39.22 6.49
N SER A 154 -2.57 39.66 7.73
CA SER A 154 -2.18 41.05 8.05
C SER A 154 -0.74 41.34 7.66
N GLU A 155 -0.37 42.61 7.62
CA GLU A 155 0.99 43.07 7.26
C GLU A 155 2.11 42.43 8.10
N ASN A 156 1.81 42.03 9.33
CA ASN A 156 2.75 41.35 10.24
C ASN A 156 2.76 39.81 10.10
N GLY A 157 2.08 39.25 9.09
CA GLY A 157 2.04 37.81 8.85
C GLY A 157 1.00 37.02 9.66
N THR A 158 0.16 37.70 10.46
CA THR A 158 -0.89 37.02 11.26
C THR A 158 -2.10 36.72 10.40
N ILE A 159 -2.70 35.54 10.56
CA ILE A 159 -3.94 35.20 9.86
C ILE A 159 -5.10 35.90 10.56
N ILE A 160 -5.78 36.79 9.83
CA ILE A 160 -6.87 37.64 10.35
C ILE A 160 -8.25 37.18 9.88
N GLY A 161 -8.33 36.27 8.92
CA GLY A 161 -9.60 35.74 8.45
C GLY A 161 -9.45 34.71 7.33
N VAL A 162 -10.57 34.06 7.02
CA VAL A 162 -10.72 33.20 5.85
C VAL A 162 -12.01 33.59 5.16
N THR A 163 -11.96 33.78 3.84
CA THR A 163 -13.14 34.08 3.01
C THR A 163 -13.24 33.10 1.85
N GLY A 164 -14.48 32.72 1.50
CA GLY A 164 -14.71 31.65 0.53
C GLY A 164 -14.33 30.27 1.08
N GLY A 165 -14.40 29.24 0.24
CA GLY A 165 -14.09 27.86 0.63
C GLY A 165 -15.19 27.17 1.44
N GLU A 166 -16.42 27.69 1.44
CA GLU A 166 -17.58 27.00 2.00
C GLU A 166 -17.69 25.58 1.41
N GLY A 167 -17.75 24.56 2.26
CA GLY A 167 -17.74 23.16 1.84
C GLY A 167 -16.34 22.55 1.64
N THR A 168 -15.27 23.33 1.75
CA THR A 168 -13.87 22.85 1.69
C THR A 168 -13.26 22.57 3.06
N GLU A 169 -14.02 22.76 4.14
CA GLU A 169 -13.55 22.61 5.51
C GLU A 169 -12.91 21.24 5.73
N ILE A 170 -11.70 21.24 6.26
CA ILE A 170 -11.03 20.04 6.72
C ILE A 170 -11.88 19.39 7.81
N GLN A 171 -12.10 18.09 7.63
CA GLN A 171 -12.93 17.26 8.47
C GLN A 171 -12.13 16.76 9.68
N THR A 172 -12.79 16.64 10.82
CA THR A 172 -12.28 15.85 11.95
C THR A 172 -12.25 14.37 11.57
N PRO A 173 -11.42 13.54 12.24
CA PRO A 173 -11.39 12.10 11.99
C PRO A 173 -12.79 11.45 12.07
N TYR A 174 -13.57 11.79 13.09
CA TYR A 174 -14.91 11.26 13.29
C TYR A 174 -15.90 11.70 12.18
N GLU A 175 -15.79 12.94 11.70
CA GLU A 175 -16.61 13.42 10.57
C GLU A 175 -16.29 12.65 9.29
N THR A 176 -15.01 12.41 8.98
CA THR A 176 -14.57 11.64 7.81
C THR A 176 -15.15 10.23 7.85
N ILE A 177 -15.04 9.54 9.00
CA ILE A 177 -15.63 8.21 9.20
C ILE A 177 -17.14 8.25 9.00
N LYS A 178 -17.84 9.17 9.66
CA LYS A 178 -19.31 9.23 9.62
C LYS A 178 -19.86 9.53 8.22
N LYS A 179 -19.16 10.37 7.45
CA LYS A 179 -19.57 10.70 6.08
C LYS A 179 -19.20 9.63 5.07
N GLY A 180 -18.24 8.76 5.39
CA GLY A 180 -17.73 7.76 4.46
C GLY A 180 -17.03 8.36 3.24
N LYS A 181 -16.60 9.63 3.32
CA LYS A 181 -15.92 10.32 2.21
C LYS A 181 -15.10 11.54 2.65
N GLY A 182 -14.04 11.85 1.90
CA GLY A 182 -13.17 13.00 2.15
C GLY A 182 -12.18 13.27 1.03
N ILE A 183 -11.33 14.29 1.21
CA ILE A 183 -10.21 14.60 0.31
C ILE A 183 -8.86 14.35 1.02
N CYS A 184 -7.73 14.54 0.32
CA CYS A 184 -6.40 14.18 0.83
C CYS A 184 -6.08 14.66 2.26
N THR A 185 -6.51 15.87 2.64
CA THR A 185 -6.33 16.40 4.00
C THR A 185 -7.16 15.67 5.05
N ASP A 186 -8.40 15.29 4.70
CA ASP A 186 -9.31 14.55 5.58
C ASP A 186 -8.79 13.12 5.84
N TYR A 187 -8.30 12.45 4.77
CA TYR A 187 -7.63 11.15 4.89
C TYR A 187 -6.38 11.24 5.75
N THR A 188 -5.52 12.25 5.49
CA THR A 188 -4.28 12.43 6.24
C THR A 188 -4.55 12.59 7.74
N ILE A 189 -5.50 13.43 8.12
CA ILE A 189 -5.84 13.66 9.53
C ILE A 189 -6.45 12.41 10.16
N LEU A 190 -7.33 11.69 9.46
CA LEU A 190 -7.89 10.43 9.95
C LEU A 190 -6.79 9.37 10.17
N THR A 191 -5.90 9.18 9.20
CA THR A 191 -4.79 8.21 9.30
C THR A 191 -3.86 8.54 10.47
N LEU A 192 -3.49 9.82 10.63
CA LEU A 192 -2.66 10.27 11.76
C LEU A 192 -3.36 10.06 13.10
N ALA A 193 -4.66 10.36 13.18
CA ALA A 193 -5.45 10.17 14.38
C ALA A 193 -5.52 8.69 14.79
N LEU A 194 -5.76 7.80 13.83
CA LEU A 194 -5.77 6.35 14.07
C LEU A 194 -4.40 5.88 14.59
N LEU A 195 -3.31 6.27 13.95
CA LEU A 195 -1.95 5.87 14.40
C LEU A 195 -1.63 6.38 15.81
N LEU A 196 -1.93 7.65 16.10
CA LEU A 196 -1.71 8.25 17.42
C LEU A 196 -2.57 7.59 18.52
N GLU A 197 -3.80 7.21 18.19
CA GLU A 197 -4.71 6.54 19.12
C GLU A 197 -4.34 5.07 19.34
N MET A 198 -3.76 4.42 18.34
CA MET A 198 -3.11 3.12 18.48
C MET A 198 -1.84 3.18 19.35
N GLY A 199 -1.34 4.37 19.66
CA GLY A 199 -0.16 4.60 20.48
C GLY A 199 1.14 4.70 19.70
N TYR A 200 1.09 4.84 18.36
CA TYR A 200 2.28 5.13 17.56
C TYR A 200 2.61 6.61 17.64
N SER A 201 3.83 6.93 18.06
CA SER A 201 4.37 8.29 18.14
C SER A 201 5.90 8.21 18.13
N PRO A 202 6.62 8.99 17.31
CA PRO A 202 6.10 10.00 16.38
C PRO A 202 5.35 9.43 15.17
N VAL A 203 4.49 10.25 14.58
CA VAL A 203 3.91 10.07 13.24
C VAL A 203 4.14 11.31 12.40
N TYR A 204 4.03 11.20 11.07
CA TYR A 204 4.46 12.27 10.17
C TYR A 204 3.38 12.66 9.17
N ALA A 205 3.28 13.95 8.85
CA ALA A 205 2.43 14.44 7.76
C ALA A 205 3.31 15.09 6.70
N PHE A 206 2.97 14.85 5.43
CA PHE A 206 3.64 15.43 4.28
C PHE A 206 2.68 16.38 3.57
N GLU A 207 3.03 17.65 3.46
CA GLU A 207 2.37 18.60 2.54
C GLU A 207 3.20 18.69 1.26
N ILE A 208 2.68 18.15 0.17
CA ILE A 208 3.37 17.96 -1.10
C ILE A 208 2.98 19.06 -2.09
N ASN A 209 3.99 19.64 -2.71
CA ASN A 209 3.86 20.56 -3.82
C ASN A 209 4.34 19.88 -5.11
N PHE A 210 3.70 20.24 -6.22
CA PHE A 210 4.08 19.75 -7.54
C PHE A 210 4.72 20.86 -8.38
N GLU A 211 5.55 20.48 -9.33
CA GLU A 211 6.12 21.42 -10.30
C GLU A 211 5.02 21.98 -11.20
N ASN A 212 5.07 23.30 -11.46
CA ASN A 212 4.19 23.99 -12.40
C ASN A 212 2.68 23.76 -12.17
N SER A 213 2.28 23.46 -10.94
CA SER A 213 0.89 23.19 -10.58
C SER A 213 0.52 23.87 -9.28
N SER A 214 -0.69 24.43 -9.22
CA SER A 214 -1.29 24.94 -7.99
C SER A 214 -1.95 23.83 -7.16
N THR A 215 -2.08 22.63 -7.72
CA THR A 215 -2.55 21.45 -6.99
C THR A 215 -1.60 21.14 -5.85
N LYS A 216 -2.16 20.85 -4.69
CA LYS A 216 -1.44 20.37 -3.52
C LYS A 216 -1.94 19.01 -3.12
N HIS A 217 -1.11 18.25 -2.43
CA HIS A 217 -1.51 16.98 -1.85
C HIS A 217 -1.03 16.87 -0.41
N THR A 218 -1.74 16.09 0.40
CA THR A 218 -1.29 15.76 1.75
C THR A 218 -1.39 14.26 1.95
N THR A 219 -0.44 13.70 2.70
CA THR A 219 -0.47 12.30 3.07
C THR A 219 0.13 12.10 4.46
N ALA A 220 -0.34 11.08 5.16
CA ALA A 220 0.27 10.63 6.41
C ALA A 220 1.49 9.74 6.09
N ALA A 221 2.39 9.62 7.05
CA ALA A 221 3.55 8.77 6.95
C ALA A 221 3.96 8.22 8.32
N ILE A 222 4.62 7.07 8.29
CA ILE A 222 5.33 6.48 9.42
C ILE A 222 6.82 6.39 9.09
N GLN A 223 7.65 6.32 10.12
CA GLN A 223 9.08 6.10 9.96
C GLN A 223 9.45 4.73 10.54
N ILE A 224 10.15 3.91 9.76
CA ILE A 224 10.66 2.60 10.16
C ILE A 224 12.12 2.54 9.74
N ASN A 225 13.03 2.31 10.70
CA ASN A 225 14.48 2.26 10.46
C ASN A 225 14.98 3.47 9.64
N ASP A 226 14.62 4.68 10.07
CA ASP A 226 14.97 5.97 9.43
C ASP A 226 14.40 6.21 8.01
N ALA A 227 13.61 5.28 7.47
CA ALA A 227 12.92 5.43 6.19
C ALA A 227 11.46 5.83 6.39
N TYR A 228 10.98 6.78 5.58
CA TYR A 228 9.57 7.18 5.56
C TYR A 228 8.76 6.28 4.63
N PHE A 229 7.56 5.92 5.08
CA PHE A 229 6.57 5.21 4.29
C PHE A 229 5.26 5.99 4.28
N LEU A 230 4.83 6.39 3.08
CA LEU A 230 3.64 7.20 2.84
C LEU A 230 2.39 6.33 2.84
N LEU A 231 1.36 6.81 3.53
CA LEU A 231 0.07 6.16 3.73
C LEU A 231 -1.03 6.93 3.00
N ASP A 232 -1.02 6.80 1.66
CA ASP A 232 -1.82 7.63 0.77
C ASP A 232 -3.11 6.94 0.30
N GLN A 233 -4.10 6.92 1.20
CA GLN A 233 -5.52 6.59 1.00
C GLN A 233 -5.83 5.13 0.62
N ASN A 234 -4.96 4.49 -0.16
CA ASN A 234 -5.12 3.13 -0.66
C ASN A 234 -3.87 2.31 -0.38
N LEU A 235 -4.02 0.98 -0.38
CA LEU A 235 -2.90 0.08 -0.32
C LEU A 235 -2.01 0.18 -1.58
N PRO A 236 -0.70 -0.15 -1.43
CA PRO A 236 0.03 -0.39 -0.18
C PRO A 236 0.69 0.88 0.38
N PRO A 237 1.26 0.83 1.60
CA PRO A 237 2.27 1.81 2.04
C PRO A 237 3.42 1.89 1.03
N MET A 238 3.92 3.10 0.76
CA MET A 238 4.94 3.33 -0.28
C MET A 238 6.18 3.98 0.31
N ASP A 239 7.38 3.56 -0.13
CA ASP A 239 8.57 4.36 0.08
C ASP A 239 8.52 5.66 -0.76
N LEU A 240 9.47 6.57 -0.52
CA LEU A 240 9.49 7.87 -1.20
C LEU A 240 9.66 7.74 -2.72
N GLY A 241 10.48 6.80 -3.20
CA GLY A 241 10.72 6.62 -4.63
C GLY A 241 9.53 6.03 -5.37
N THR A 242 8.92 4.98 -4.81
CA THR A 242 7.65 4.42 -5.28
C THR A 242 6.58 5.52 -5.31
N TYR A 243 6.51 6.33 -4.26
CA TYR A 243 5.53 7.40 -4.18
C TYR A 243 5.74 8.47 -5.26
N TYR A 244 6.99 8.84 -5.55
CA TYR A 244 7.30 9.74 -6.68
C TYR A 244 6.84 9.15 -8.01
N ASN A 245 7.15 7.86 -8.26
CA ASN A 245 6.78 7.17 -9.49
C ASN A 245 5.25 7.05 -9.66
N LYS A 246 4.50 6.88 -8.57
CA LYS A 246 3.03 6.95 -8.59
C LYS A 246 2.54 8.22 -9.27
N TRP A 247 3.06 9.39 -8.89
CA TRP A 247 2.64 10.68 -9.46
C TRP A 247 3.23 10.97 -10.83
N ALA A 248 4.50 10.60 -11.06
CA ALA A 248 5.24 10.97 -12.27
C ALA A 248 5.00 10.01 -13.45
N VAL A 249 4.68 8.74 -13.19
CA VAL A 249 4.67 7.69 -14.21
C VAL A 249 3.29 7.05 -14.38
N TYR A 250 2.63 6.67 -13.28
CA TYR A 250 1.46 5.79 -13.33
C TYR A 250 0.11 6.50 -13.43
N ARG A 251 0.03 7.79 -13.07
CA ARG A 251 -1.21 8.57 -13.22
C ARG A 251 -1.43 8.99 -14.67
N GLU A 252 -2.70 9.07 -15.06
CA GLU A 252 -3.12 9.65 -16.34
C GLU A 252 -2.66 11.12 -16.44
N GLU A 253 -2.96 11.90 -15.40
CA GLU A 253 -2.42 13.24 -15.21
C GLU A 253 -1.13 13.17 -14.38
N LYS A 254 0.00 13.18 -15.09
CA LYS A 254 1.33 13.11 -14.49
C LYS A 254 1.68 14.42 -13.83
N LEU A 255 2.07 14.35 -12.56
CA LEU A 255 2.56 15.48 -11.79
C LEU A 255 3.93 15.13 -11.21
N LEU A 256 4.89 16.05 -11.33
CA LEU A 256 6.22 15.90 -10.75
C LEU A 256 6.23 16.53 -9.36
N ILE A 257 6.61 15.76 -8.34
CA ILE A 257 6.76 16.30 -6.98
C ILE A 257 7.95 17.26 -6.99
N SER A 258 7.74 18.50 -6.54
CA SER A 258 8.83 19.49 -6.40
C SER A 258 9.48 19.38 -5.02
N ASN A 259 8.65 19.34 -3.97
CA ASN A 259 9.07 19.17 -2.59
C ASN A 259 7.90 18.72 -1.69
N ALA A 260 8.23 18.30 -0.48
CA ALA A 260 7.26 18.10 0.59
C ALA A 260 7.73 18.74 1.90
N THR A 261 6.86 19.50 2.56
CA THR A 261 7.08 19.95 3.93
C THR A 261 6.71 18.81 4.88
N VAL A 262 7.62 18.46 5.80
CA VAL A 262 7.44 17.36 6.73
C VAL A 262 7.11 17.87 8.12
N TYR A 263 5.96 17.45 8.62
CA TYR A 263 5.53 17.67 9.99
C TYR A 263 5.79 16.40 10.80
N GLU A 264 6.49 16.54 11.92
CA GLU A 264 6.57 15.51 12.95
C GLU A 264 5.52 15.81 14.03
N ILE A 265 4.71 14.81 14.36
CA ILE A 265 3.68 14.88 15.37
C ILE A 265 4.01 13.89 16.47
N GLN A 266 4.28 14.40 17.66
CA GLN A 266 4.55 13.62 18.86
C GLN A 266 3.41 13.78 19.87
N LYS A 267 2.96 12.66 20.46
CA LYS A 267 1.97 12.63 21.54
C LYS A 267 2.65 12.27 22.85
N SER A 268 2.44 13.09 23.88
CA SER A 268 2.91 12.87 25.25
C SER A 268 1.76 13.09 26.22
N GLY A 269 1.16 11.99 26.67
CA GLY A 269 -0.11 12.03 27.41
C GLY A 269 -1.23 12.65 26.56
N GLU A 270 -1.87 13.68 27.09
CA GLU A 270 -2.92 14.45 26.38
C GLU A 270 -2.37 15.57 25.49
N ASN A 271 -1.05 15.82 25.53
CA ASN A 271 -0.43 16.91 24.80
C ASN A 271 0.11 16.45 23.45
N LEU A 272 -0.01 17.31 22.45
CA LEU A 272 0.57 17.14 21.13
C LEU A 272 1.63 18.21 20.86
N THR A 273 2.75 17.76 20.32
CA THR A 273 3.80 18.61 19.77
C THR A 273 3.85 18.41 18.26
N ILE A 274 3.71 19.50 17.50
CA ILE A 274 3.79 19.47 16.04
C ILE A 274 4.94 20.37 15.62
N LYS A 275 5.96 19.78 14.99
CA LYS A 275 7.16 20.48 14.51
C LYS A 275 7.29 20.31 13.00
N VAL A 276 7.66 21.38 12.30
CA VAL A 276 8.17 21.24 10.93
C VAL A 276 9.62 20.84 11.06
N ILE A 277 9.97 19.63 10.60
CA ILE A 277 11.32 19.08 10.76
C ILE A 277 12.19 19.25 9.52
N GLY A 278 11.59 19.62 8.38
CA GLY A 278 12.34 19.91 7.17
C GLY A 278 11.47 19.95 5.92
N ILE A 279 12.16 20.13 4.79
CA ILE A 279 11.60 20.03 3.44
C ILE A 279 12.38 18.92 2.73
N ILE A 280 11.67 17.95 2.17
CA ILE A 280 12.23 16.90 1.33
C ILE A 280 12.10 17.35 -0.13
N LEU A 281 13.20 17.36 -0.88
CA LEU A 281 13.21 17.79 -2.28
C LEU A 281 12.91 16.62 -3.22
N ALA A 282 12.53 16.92 -4.46
CA ALA A 282 12.27 15.91 -5.50
C ALA A 282 13.38 14.84 -5.62
N GLU A 283 14.65 15.24 -5.50
CA GLU A 283 15.78 14.30 -5.61
C GLU A 283 15.87 13.34 -4.42
N ASP A 284 15.49 13.78 -3.22
CA ASP A 284 15.42 12.90 -2.05
C ASP A 284 14.35 11.82 -2.21
N PHE A 285 13.24 12.15 -2.91
CA PHE A 285 12.24 11.15 -3.26
C PHE A 285 12.81 10.13 -4.24
N LYS A 286 13.37 10.59 -5.37
CA LYS A 286 13.88 9.73 -6.45
C LYS A 286 14.98 8.78 -5.98
N ASN A 287 15.85 9.22 -5.07
CA ASN A 287 16.98 8.44 -4.58
C ASN A 287 16.62 7.34 -3.58
N ARG A 288 15.35 7.26 -3.16
CA ARG A 288 14.87 6.32 -2.13
C ARG A 288 13.79 5.39 -2.69
N ASN A 289 14.04 4.84 -3.87
CA ASN A 289 13.21 3.84 -4.51
C ASN A 289 13.80 2.44 -4.27
N TYR A 290 13.04 1.53 -3.67
CA TYR A 290 13.47 0.13 -3.63
C TYR A 290 13.38 -0.52 -5.02
N ASP A 291 14.43 -1.22 -5.44
CA ASP A 291 14.42 -1.99 -6.69
C ASP A 291 14.10 -3.46 -6.40
N PHE A 292 13.03 -3.95 -7.00
CA PHE A 292 12.53 -5.31 -6.78
C PHE A 292 13.38 -6.35 -7.53
N THR A 293 13.94 -7.30 -6.79
CA THR A 293 14.90 -8.29 -7.29
C THR A 293 14.30 -9.69 -7.46
N SER A 294 14.99 -10.55 -8.21
CA SER A 294 14.64 -11.98 -8.31
C SER A 294 14.72 -12.71 -6.96
N ALA A 295 15.54 -12.23 -6.02
CA ALA A 295 15.57 -12.79 -4.67
C ALA A 295 14.25 -12.51 -3.93
N ASN A 296 13.63 -11.35 -4.14
CA ASN A 296 12.33 -11.04 -3.55
C ASN A 296 11.23 -11.96 -4.08
N LEU A 297 11.23 -12.28 -5.38
CA LEU A 297 10.31 -13.27 -5.96
C LEU A 297 10.42 -14.61 -5.25
N ALA A 298 11.64 -15.10 -5.05
CA ALA A 298 11.89 -16.40 -4.44
C ALA A 298 11.44 -16.44 -2.97
N VAL A 299 11.77 -15.40 -2.19
CA VAL A 299 11.36 -15.29 -0.78
C VAL A 299 9.83 -15.20 -0.69
N MET A 300 9.20 -14.35 -1.50
CA MET A 300 7.73 -14.23 -1.54
C MET A 300 7.03 -15.54 -1.91
N ALA A 301 7.56 -16.27 -2.90
CA ALA A 301 7.01 -17.57 -3.28
C ALA A 301 7.13 -18.58 -2.15
N ASN A 302 8.26 -18.60 -1.45
CA ASN A 302 8.48 -19.50 -0.32
C ASN A 302 7.59 -19.16 0.88
N ASP A 303 7.48 -17.89 1.26
CA ASP A 303 6.73 -17.50 2.45
C ASP A 303 5.23 -17.64 2.23
N LEU A 304 4.76 -17.39 0.99
CA LEU A 304 3.39 -17.70 0.61
C LEU A 304 3.13 -19.21 0.62
N MET A 305 4.08 -20.03 0.13
CA MET A 305 4.00 -21.49 0.18
C MET A 305 3.84 -22.00 1.61
N GLU A 306 4.70 -21.57 2.52
CA GLU A 306 4.64 -21.95 3.92
C GLU A 306 3.29 -21.55 4.55
N LEU A 307 2.82 -20.32 4.29
CA LEU A 307 1.54 -19.87 4.82
C LEU A 307 0.35 -20.74 4.35
N PHE A 308 0.36 -21.23 3.10
CA PHE A 308 -0.64 -22.19 2.64
C PHE A 308 -0.50 -23.56 3.32
N LEU A 309 0.72 -24.08 3.48
CA LEU A 309 0.95 -25.39 4.11
C LEU A 309 0.56 -25.40 5.60
N GLU A 310 0.81 -24.30 6.31
CA GLU A 310 0.41 -24.11 7.70
C GLU A 310 -1.12 -24.14 7.88
N ASN A 311 -1.87 -23.56 6.94
CA ASN A 311 -3.32 -23.45 7.03
C ASN A 311 -4.07 -24.64 6.39
N TYR A 312 -3.40 -25.44 5.55
CA TYR A 312 -3.98 -26.59 4.84
C TYR A 312 -3.11 -27.84 5.02
N PRO A 313 -3.22 -28.54 6.17
CA PRO A 313 -2.34 -29.66 6.53
C PRO A 313 -2.49 -30.90 5.62
N ASN A 314 -3.52 -30.95 4.78
CA ASN A 314 -3.68 -31.96 3.73
C ASN A 314 -2.73 -31.77 2.53
N LEU A 315 -2.11 -30.60 2.40
CA LEU A 315 -1.22 -30.27 1.30
C LEU A 315 0.23 -30.61 1.63
N SER A 316 0.99 -30.95 0.59
CA SER A 316 2.44 -31.09 0.67
C SER A 316 3.09 -30.40 -0.53
N ARG A 317 4.24 -29.76 -0.30
CA ARG A 317 5.04 -29.13 -1.36
C ARG A 317 5.45 -30.17 -2.41
N ASP A 318 5.21 -29.88 -3.69
CA ASP A 318 5.60 -30.79 -4.77
C ASP A 318 6.17 -30.05 -5.99
N PHE A 319 7.48 -30.20 -6.22
CA PHE A 319 8.17 -29.53 -7.32
C PHE A 319 7.75 -30.05 -8.70
N TYR A 320 7.22 -31.28 -8.80
CA TYR A 320 6.84 -31.87 -10.10
C TYR A 320 5.62 -31.20 -10.73
N ILE A 321 4.83 -30.48 -9.94
CA ILE A 321 3.68 -29.69 -10.42
C ILE A 321 4.03 -28.21 -10.59
N SER A 322 5.31 -27.85 -10.50
CA SER A 322 5.75 -26.47 -10.49
C SER A 322 5.37 -25.70 -11.74
N ASP A 323 5.22 -26.35 -12.90
CA ASP A 323 4.87 -25.80 -14.22
C ASP A 323 3.59 -26.44 -14.82
N ILE A 324 2.73 -27.03 -13.99
CA ILE A 324 1.59 -27.83 -14.47
C ILE A 324 0.55 -27.04 -15.28
N ASP A 325 0.51 -25.72 -15.11
CA ASP A 325 -0.33 -24.79 -15.87
C ASP A 325 0.17 -24.53 -17.30
N LYS A 326 1.43 -24.87 -17.58
CA LYS A 326 2.06 -24.76 -18.90
C LYS A 326 2.03 -26.09 -19.67
N LYS A 327 1.58 -27.17 -19.03
CA LYS A 327 1.59 -28.54 -19.59
C LYS A 327 0.22 -28.95 -20.13
N VAL A 328 0.21 -29.60 -21.29
CA VAL A 328 -1.01 -30.18 -21.87
C VAL A 328 -1.52 -31.34 -21.02
N HIS A 329 -0.62 -32.23 -20.61
CA HIS A 329 -0.91 -33.44 -19.83
C HIS A 329 -0.45 -33.32 -18.38
N LEU A 330 -1.08 -34.10 -17.49
CA LEU A 330 -0.62 -34.27 -16.11
C LEU A 330 0.65 -35.11 -16.07
N PRO A 331 1.64 -34.79 -15.20
CA PRO A 331 2.75 -35.69 -14.96
C PRO A 331 2.26 -37.07 -14.49
N TYR A 332 3.07 -38.11 -14.70
CA TYR A 332 2.77 -39.44 -14.19
C TYR A 332 2.56 -39.44 -12.66
N GLY A 333 1.57 -40.18 -12.19
CA GLY A 333 1.21 -40.27 -10.76
C GLY A 333 0.21 -39.22 -10.27
N TYR A 334 -0.33 -38.38 -11.16
CA TYR A 334 -1.35 -37.37 -10.83
C TYR A 334 -2.68 -37.65 -11.53
N ALA A 335 -3.78 -37.51 -10.79
CA ALA A 335 -5.13 -37.74 -11.31
C ALA A 335 -5.83 -36.45 -11.77
N ASN A 336 -5.63 -35.36 -11.03
CA ASN A 336 -6.33 -34.09 -11.23
C ASN A 336 -5.39 -32.90 -10.98
N ARG A 337 -5.70 -31.74 -11.59
CA ARG A 337 -5.06 -30.45 -11.29
C ARG A 337 -6.06 -29.30 -11.18
N SER A 338 -5.64 -28.24 -10.51
CA SER A 338 -6.24 -26.92 -10.60
C SER A 338 -5.15 -25.87 -10.53
N THR A 339 -5.25 -24.85 -11.39
CA THR A 339 -4.37 -23.69 -11.31
C THR A 339 -5.19 -22.43 -11.10
N TRP A 340 -4.73 -21.62 -10.16
CA TRP A 340 -5.24 -20.30 -9.88
C TRP A 340 -4.16 -19.25 -10.11
N LYS A 341 -4.51 -18.14 -10.74
CA LYS A 341 -3.57 -17.05 -11.04
C LYS A 341 -4.08 -15.76 -10.44
N LEU A 342 -3.20 -15.00 -9.81
CA LEU A 342 -3.43 -13.63 -9.36
C LEU A 342 -2.45 -12.73 -10.13
N GLU A 343 -2.97 -11.78 -10.91
CA GLU A 343 -2.17 -10.82 -11.67
C GLU A 343 -2.36 -9.43 -11.08
N LEU A 344 -1.24 -8.76 -10.77
CA LEU A 344 -1.20 -7.49 -10.06
C LEU A 344 -0.35 -6.50 -10.89
N PRO A 345 -0.96 -5.68 -11.75
CA PRO A 345 -0.23 -4.69 -12.56
C PRO A 345 0.48 -3.66 -11.70
N ASN A 346 1.70 -3.27 -12.11
CA ASN A 346 2.58 -2.30 -11.44
C ASN A 346 3.01 -2.67 -10.01
N PHE A 347 2.53 -3.80 -9.47
CA PHE A 347 2.65 -4.16 -8.06
C PHE A 347 4.10 -4.45 -7.63
N ILE A 348 4.96 -4.76 -8.60
CA ILE A 348 6.41 -4.92 -8.42
C ILE A 348 7.03 -3.63 -7.90
N ASP A 349 6.60 -2.49 -8.44
CA ASP A 349 7.18 -1.18 -8.12
C ASP A 349 6.71 -0.64 -6.76
N TYR A 350 5.67 -1.26 -6.18
CA TYR A 350 5.14 -0.92 -4.86
C TYR A 350 5.71 -1.78 -3.73
N TYR A 351 6.37 -2.88 -4.05
CA TYR A 351 6.89 -3.78 -3.03
C TYR A 351 8.08 -3.15 -2.31
N THR A 352 8.07 -3.28 -0.98
CA THR A 352 9.24 -3.00 -0.15
C THR A 352 9.46 -4.16 0.84
N PRO A 353 10.71 -4.56 1.14
CA PRO A 353 10.98 -5.62 2.10
C PRO A 353 10.44 -5.33 3.50
N THR A 354 10.33 -4.04 3.86
CA THR A 354 9.79 -3.59 5.15
C THR A 354 8.37 -4.07 5.41
N PHE A 355 7.57 -4.24 4.34
CA PHE A 355 6.18 -4.70 4.40
C PHE A 355 6.00 -6.11 3.81
N HIS A 356 7.08 -6.89 3.73
CA HIS A 356 7.06 -8.21 3.08
C HIS A 356 5.96 -9.11 3.64
N THR A 357 5.87 -9.20 4.96
CA THR A 357 4.88 -10.03 5.66
C THR A 357 3.45 -9.62 5.30
N GLU A 358 3.18 -8.31 5.26
CA GLU A 358 1.88 -7.75 4.93
C GLU A 358 1.50 -8.05 3.47
N PHE A 359 2.47 -7.96 2.54
CA PHE A 359 2.28 -8.39 1.16
C PHE A 359 1.93 -9.88 1.05
N VAL A 360 2.67 -10.76 1.74
CA VAL A 360 2.42 -12.21 1.72
C VAL A 360 1.03 -12.53 2.28
N LYS A 361 0.67 -11.96 3.44
CA LYS A 361 -0.66 -12.11 4.04
C LYS A 361 -1.76 -11.61 3.12
N TYR A 362 -1.55 -10.46 2.48
CA TYR A 362 -2.49 -9.89 1.53
C TYR A 362 -2.74 -10.82 0.35
N PHE A 363 -1.69 -11.37 -0.28
CA PHE A 363 -1.85 -12.29 -1.41
C PHE A 363 -2.54 -13.59 -1.00
N TYR A 364 -2.16 -14.17 0.14
CA TYR A 364 -2.83 -15.34 0.70
C TYR A 364 -4.33 -15.07 0.86
N ARG A 365 -4.69 -13.95 1.51
CA ARG A 365 -6.08 -13.55 1.71
C ARG A 365 -6.81 -13.40 0.38
N ARG A 366 -6.22 -12.74 -0.62
CA ARG A 366 -6.82 -12.58 -1.96
C ARG A 366 -7.15 -13.91 -2.64
N PHE A 367 -6.32 -14.94 -2.45
CA PHE A 367 -6.66 -16.29 -2.93
C PHE A 367 -7.80 -16.89 -2.11
N THR A 368 -7.74 -16.82 -0.78
CA THR A 368 -8.70 -17.49 0.10
C THR A 368 -10.05 -16.79 0.26
N GLU A 369 -10.16 -15.52 -0.15
CA GLU A 369 -11.44 -14.81 -0.28
C GLU A 369 -12.33 -15.46 -1.35
N ASN A 370 -11.76 -16.20 -2.29
CA ASN A 370 -12.49 -16.94 -3.30
C ASN A 370 -12.88 -18.35 -2.78
N PRO A 371 -14.18 -18.65 -2.57
CA PRO A 371 -14.61 -19.94 -2.05
C PRO A 371 -14.23 -21.14 -2.92
N GLU A 372 -14.08 -20.96 -4.23
CA GLU A 372 -13.66 -22.04 -5.14
C GLU A 372 -12.17 -22.38 -4.98
N VAL A 373 -11.34 -21.41 -4.60
CA VAL A 373 -9.93 -21.64 -4.26
C VAL A 373 -9.85 -22.45 -2.96
N VAL A 374 -10.61 -22.05 -1.93
CA VAL A 374 -10.68 -22.76 -0.64
C VAL A 374 -11.16 -24.21 -0.81
N LYS A 375 -12.17 -24.41 -1.67
CA LYS A 375 -12.65 -25.75 -2.04
C LYS A 375 -11.57 -26.59 -2.71
N ASP A 376 -10.78 -26.01 -3.61
CA ASP A 376 -9.68 -26.74 -4.24
C ASP A 376 -8.56 -27.05 -3.22
N LEU A 377 -8.20 -26.09 -2.36
CA LEU A 377 -7.18 -26.27 -1.32
C LEU A 377 -7.51 -27.42 -0.35
N SER A 378 -8.79 -27.64 -0.05
CA SER A 378 -9.25 -28.76 0.78
C SER A 378 -9.37 -30.10 0.03
N LYS A 379 -9.47 -30.08 -1.31
CA LYS A 379 -9.61 -31.28 -2.14
C LYS A 379 -8.27 -31.89 -2.53
N PHE A 380 -7.31 -31.05 -2.92
CA PHE A 380 -6.02 -31.50 -3.44
C PHE A 380 -5.06 -31.90 -2.32
N ASN A 381 -3.96 -32.59 -2.65
CA ASN A 381 -2.95 -33.04 -1.66
C ASN A 381 -1.51 -32.60 -1.99
N ARG A 382 -1.31 -31.94 -3.14
CA ARG A 382 -0.03 -31.35 -3.54
C ARG A 382 -0.19 -29.90 -3.94
N LEU A 383 0.84 -29.11 -3.62
CA LEU A 383 0.87 -27.65 -3.79
C LEU A 383 2.22 -27.21 -4.38
N TRP A 384 2.16 -26.29 -5.35
CA TRP A 384 3.30 -25.48 -5.77
C TRP A 384 2.87 -24.02 -6.02
N ILE A 385 3.72 -23.06 -5.66
CA ILE A 385 3.49 -21.63 -5.87
C ILE A 385 4.67 -21.08 -6.66
N ARG A 386 4.35 -20.34 -7.71
CA ARG A 386 5.32 -19.51 -8.43
C ARG A 386 4.93 -18.06 -8.30
N VAL A 387 5.93 -17.21 -8.08
CA VAL A 387 5.80 -15.76 -8.23
C VAL A 387 6.68 -15.38 -9.41
N GLU A 388 6.06 -14.78 -10.43
CA GLU A 388 6.68 -14.42 -11.69
C GLU A 388 6.57 -12.91 -11.91
N ARG A 389 7.59 -12.33 -12.53
CA ARG A 389 7.58 -10.96 -13.04
C ARG A 389 7.29 -11.00 -14.54
N ASP A 390 6.29 -10.23 -14.96
CA ASP A 390 5.98 -9.98 -16.37
C ASP A 390 5.94 -8.46 -16.59
N GLN A 391 7.05 -7.89 -17.07
CA GLN A 391 7.28 -6.45 -17.10
C GLN A 391 7.12 -5.82 -15.70
N ASN A 392 6.08 -5.02 -15.47
CA ASN A 392 5.76 -4.42 -14.17
C ASN A 392 4.61 -5.16 -13.45
N THR A 393 4.10 -6.23 -14.03
CA THR A 393 3.05 -7.06 -13.43
C THR A 393 3.67 -8.15 -12.57
N LEU A 394 3.22 -8.24 -11.31
CA LEU A 394 3.49 -9.36 -10.44
C LEU A 394 2.42 -10.43 -10.68
N ARG A 395 2.83 -11.64 -11.06
CA ARG A 395 1.94 -12.78 -11.27
C ARG A 395 2.21 -13.84 -10.23
N ILE A 396 1.19 -14.24 -9.47
CA ILE A 396 1.26 -15.35 -8.53
C ILE A 396 0.45 -16.51 -9.09
N VAL A 397 1.08 -17.67 -9.21
CA VAL A 397 0.48 -18.89 -9.75
C VAL A 397 0.45 -19.96 -8.66
N LEU A 398 -0.77 -20.32 -8.26
CA LEU A 398 -1.06 -21.38 -7.30
C LEU A 398 -1.44 -22.66 -8.07
N ASN A 399 -0.56 -23.65 -8.05
CA ASN A 399 -0.76 -24.95 -8.66
C ASN A 399 -1.13 -25.99 -7.60
N LEU A 400 -2.24 -26.68 -7.83
CA LEU A 400 -2.74 -27.75 -6.99
C LEU A 400 -2.87 -29.03 -7.81
N ALA A 401 -2.54 -30.15 -7.20
CA ALA A 401 -2.71 -31.45 -7.85
C ALA A 401 -3.08 -32.55 -6.85
N GLU A 402 -3.70 -33.60 -7.40
CA GLU A 402 -4.06 -34.81 -6.66
C GLU A 402 -3.09 -35.90 -7.09
N ARG A 403 -2.13 -36.22 -6.22
CA ARG A 403 -1.22 -37.33 -6.40
C ARG A 403 -1.93 -38.61 -5.97
N VAL A 404 -1.94 -39.60 -6.86
CA VAL A 404 -2.46 -40.94 -6.57
C VAL A 404 -1.39 -41.67 -5.78
N GLU A 405 -1.66 -41.93 -4.51
CA GLU A 405 -0.82 -42.79 -3.68
C GLU A 405 -1.19 -44.24 -4.01
N ASN A 406 -0.20 -45.03 -4.45
CA ASN A 406 -0.36 -46.45 -4.76
C ASN A 406 -0.33 -47.30 -3.49
#